data_AF-A0A8J8EJV3-F1
#
_entry.id   AF-A0A8J8EJV3-F1
#
_cell.length_a   1.000
_cell.length_b   1.000
_cell.length_c   1.000
_cell.angle_alpha   90.00
_cell.angle_beta   90.00
_cell.angle_gamma   90.00
#
_symmetry.space_group_name_H-M   'P 1'
#
loop_
_entity.id
_entity.type
_entity.pdbx_description
1 polymer ?
#
loop_
_entity_poly.entity_id
_entity_poly.type
_entity_poly.pdbx_seq_one_letter_code
_entity_poly.pdbx_strand_id
1 'polypeptide(L)'
;MRIPARGPGRPRKWNSPLVQWRADIPQEDYELAEEERLKLGLSRAEWFHWMLRHIKLDVMELIAKVKHQEEYITQLEKKNQALLEEREKLLARIEKLELENEALRQGRSVRSYQDALKLKELAKNAREGVSWKALCAEVLGLRDEKKIKDLLKLAFVVRKNDRNRFPDKFYPKDIAEEFHGWVLKRPETKVADIIDYVLHREDTLKAAKDLKVGEAAKEKVPEVKPLKTGKAAERWIEMFFEVVYRDYTALINQKRGKDAKKYLEENVPKKLEKVLQDIDPEDWRRAVLAVLEAHEEDWGDVFVSNLRRVALRALNEFSRASLAEVRADV
;
A
#
# COMPACT_ATOMS: atom_id res chain seq x y z
N MET A 1 7.57 -13.35 89.34
CA MET A 1 6.46 -12.70 90.07
C MET A 1 6.64 -11.18 90.00
N ARG A 2 5.76 -10.47 89.29
CA ARG A 2 5.69 -9.00 89.33
C ARG A 2 4.59 -8.62 90.30
N ILE A 3 4.91 -7.84 91.31
CA ILE A 3 3.94 -7.27 92.25
C ILE A 3 3.03 -6.33 91.45
N PRO A 4 1.70 -6.53 91.41
CA PRO A 4 0.82 -5.57 90.76
C PRO A 4 0.82 -4.29 91.60
N ALA A 5 1.25 -3.18 90.99
CA ALA A 5 1.05 -1.86 91.58
C ALA A 5 -0.45 -1.68 91.82
N ARG A 6 -0.86 -1.63 93.09
CA ARG A 6 -2.21 -1.25 93.49
C ARG A 6 -2.45 0.17 93.00
N GLY A 7 -3.17 0.32 91.91
CA GLY A 7 -3.65 1.62 91.43
C GLY A 7 -4.47 2.32 92.52
N PRO A 8 -4.55 3.66 92.47
CA PRO A 8 -5.21 4.44 93.50
C PRO A 8 -6.68 3.98 93.62
N GLY A 9 -7.10 3.78 94.87
CA GLY A 9 -8.39 3.20 95.20
C GLY A 9 -9.56 3.86 94.49
N ARG A 10 -10.60 3.05 94.25
CA ARG A 10 -11.93 3.40 93.73
C ARG A 10 -12.30 4.87 94.03
N PRO A 11 -12.51 5.73 93.01
CA PRO A 11 -13.00 7.08 93.26
C PRO A 11 -14.38 6.97 93.94
N ARG A 12 -14.48 7.36 95.21
CA ARG A 12 -15.72 7.33 96.02
C ARG A 12 -16.87 8.19 95.45
N LYS A 13 -16.62 8.98 94.40
CA LYS A 13 -17.53 9.97 93.82
C LYS A 13 -18.57 9.39 92.84
N TRP A 14 -18.41 8.15 92.37
CA TRP A 14 -19.33 7.54 91.40
C TRP A 14 -20.18 6.45 92.07
N ASN A 15 -21.50 6.67 92.11
CA ASN A 15 -22.47 5.74 92.72
C ASN A 15 -22.84 4.55 91.82
N SER A 16 -22.35 4.53 90.58
CA SER A 16 -22.64 3.47 89.60
C SER A 16 -21.52 2.39 89.57
N PRO A 17 -21.83 1.15 89.11
CA PRO A 17 -20.82 0.14 88.83
C PRO A 17 -19.77 0.66 87.83
N LEU A 18 -18.49 0.35 88.07
CA LEU A 18 -17.38 0.76 87.20
C LEU A 18 -16.87 -0.45 86.41
N VAL A 19 -16.63 -0.25 85.11
CA VAL A 19 -16.03 -1.24 84.20
C VAL A 19 -14.65 -0.74 83.76
N GLN A 20 -13.67 -1.64 83.70
CA GLN A 20 -12.36 -1.34 83.11
C GLN A 20 -12.42 -1.55 81.59
N TRP A 21 -12.19 -0.49 80.83
CA TRP A 21 -12.03 -0.52 79.38
C TRP A 21 -10.57 -0.24 79.03
N ARG A 22 -9.98 -1.08 78.19
CA ARG A 22 -8.63 -0.88 77.65
C ARG A 22 -8.75 -0.69 76.15
N ALA A 23 -8.10 0.34 75.64
CA ALA A 23 -8.02 0.63 74.22
C ALA A 23 -6.58 1.01 73.89
N ASP A 24 -6.10 0.52 72.76
CA ASP A 24 -4.86 1.01 72.16
C ASP A 24 -5.23 2.24 71.32
N ILE A 25 -4.64 3.38 71.67
CA ILE A 25 -4.88 4.66 71.00
C ILE A 25 -3.56 5.20 70.44
N PRO A 26 -3.57 5.91 69.30
CA PRO A 26 -2.39 6.58 68.79
C PRO A 26 -1.77 7.50 69.84
N GLN A 27 -0.44 7.57 69.86
CA GLN A 27 0.28 8.38 70.84
C GLN A 27 -0.09 9.86 70.75
N GLU A 28 -0.25 10.39 69.54
CA GLU A 28 -0.64 11.78 69.28
C GLU A 28 -2.02 12.11 69.88
N ASP A 29 -3.00 11.22 69.70
CA ASP A 29 -4.35 11.37 70.29
C ASP A 29 -4.31 11.29 71.82
N TYR A 30 -3.44 10.44 72.37
CA TYR A 30 -3.23 10.35 73.82
C TYR A 30 -2.60 11.63 74.40
N GLU A 31 -1.60 12.19 73.73
CA GLU A 31 -0.93 13.43 74.14
C GLU A 31 -1.91 14.60 74.13
N LEU A 32 -2.69 14.76 73.05
CA LEU A 32 -3.74 15.77 72.95
C LEU A 32 -4.79 15.62 74.08
N ALA A 33 -5.24 14.39 74.33
CA ALA A 33 -6.18 14.10 75.39
C ALA A 33 -5.63 14.46 76.78
N GLU A 34 -4.36 14.15 77.06
CA GLU A 34 -3.73 14.50 78.34
C GLU A 34 -3.51 16.00 78.51
N GLU A 35 -3.14 16.72 77.45
CA GLU A 35 -3.01 18.19 77.47
C GLU A 35 -4.34 18.87 77.79
N GLU A 36 -5.41 18.53 77.07
CA GLU A 36 -6.74 19.09 77.29
C GLU A 36 -7.30 18.74 78.67
N ARG A 37 -7.07 17.50 79.12
CA ARG A 37 -7.42 17.07 80.47
C ARG A 37 -6.73 17.92 81.53
N LEU A 38 -5.42 18.16 81.38
CA LEU A 38 -4.63 18.94 82.34
C LEU A 38 -5.07 20.41 82.37
N LYS A 39 -5.35 21.03 81.20
CA LYS A 39 -5.89 22.39 81.11
C LYS A 39 -7.19 22.55 81.90
N LEU A 40 -8.06 21.53 81.86
CA LEU A 40 -9.34 21.52 82.57
C LEU A 40 -9.24 21.08 84.03
N GLY A 41 -8.07 20.66 84.51
CA GLY A 41 -7.87 20.21 85.90
C GLY A 41 -8.61 18.91 86.26
N LEU A 42 -9.01 18.11 85.28
CA LEU A 42 -9.83 16.91 85.49
C LEU A 42 -8.98 15.65 85.67
N SER A 43 -9.47 14.68 86.45
CA SER A 43 -8.91 13.32 86.40
C SER A 43 -9.26 12.62 85.08
N ARG A 44 -8.48 11.60 84.67
CA ARG A 44 -8.73 10.86 83.40
C ARG A 44 -10.17 10.32 83.31
N ALA A 45 -10.67 9.79 84.42
CA ALA A 45 -12.03 9.28 84.50
C ALA A 45 -13.09 10.38 84.40
N GLU A 46 -12.87 11.57 84.99
CA GLU A 46 -13.79 12.70 84.86
C GLU A 46 -13.79 13.28 83.45
N TRP A 47 -12.62 13.42 82.85
CA TRP A 47 -12.49 13.93 81.49
C TRP A 47 -13.18 12.99 80.50
N PHE A 48 -12.96 11.68 80.62
CA PHE A 48 -13.65 10.70 79.78
C PHE A 48 -15.17 10.71 80.00
N HIS A 49 -15.62 10.77 81.26
CA HIS A 49 -17.06 10.88 81.56
C HIS A 49 -17.67 12.18 81.03
N TRP A 50 -16.94 13.28 81.14
CA TRP A 50 -17.37 14.59 80.65
C TRP A 50 -17.48 14.57 79.14
N MET A 51 -16.48 14.04 78.43
CA MET A 51 -16.55 13.84 76.97
C MET A 51 -17.77 13.01 76.59
N LEU A 52 -17.96 11.83 77.19
CA LEU A 52 -19.09 10.96 76.87
C LEU A 52 -20.46 11.62 77.08
N ARG A 53 -20.60 12.52 78.07
CA ARG A 53 -21.86 13.25 78.32
C ARG A 53 -22.08 14.45 77.41
N HIS A 54 -21.02 15.08 76.92
CA HIS A 54 -21.10 16.33 76.15
C HIS A 54 -20.86 16.12 74.65
N ILE A 55 -20.44 14.92 74.25
CA ILE A 55 -20.43 14.49 72.86
C ILE A 55 -21.87 14.47 72.33
N LYS A 56 -22.09 15.20 71.24
CA LYS A 56 -23.33 15.10 70.47
C LYS A 56 -23.25 13.85 69.60
N LEU A 57 -23.96 12.80 69.99
CA LEU A 57 -23.97 11.51 69.27
C LEU A 57 -24.32 11.68 67.79
N ASP A 58 -25.28 12.56 67.47
CA ASP A 58 -25.68 12.85 66.08
C ASP A 58 -24.50 13.33 65.21
N VAL A 59 -23.57 14.10 65.80
CA VAL A 59 -22.38 14.59 65.08
C VAL A 59 -21.40 13.44 64.83
N MET A 60 -21.21 12.54 65.80
CA MET A 60 -20.37 11.35 65.60
C MET A 60 -20.94 10.40 64.54
N GLU A 61 -22.26 10.19 64.56
CA GLU A 61 -22.93 9.38 63.55
C GLU A 61 -22.78 9.97 62.14
N LEU A 62 -22.89 11.30 62.01
CA LEU A 62 -22.66 12.00 60.75
C LEU A 62 -21.22 11.85 60.27
N ILE A 63 -20.22 12.03 61.14
CA ILE A 63 -18.80 11.86 60.79
C ILE A 63 -18.53 10.42 60.33
N ALA A 64 -19.08 9.42 61.02
CA ALA A 64 -18.94 8.03 60.61
C ALA A 64 -19.58 7.75 59.25
N LYS A 65 -20.79 8.29 59.00
CA LYS A 65 -21.48 8.16 57.70
C LYS A 65 -20.68 8.82 56.57
N VAL A 66 -20.14 10.02 56.80
CA VAL A 66 -19.31 10.72 55.82
C VAL A 66 -18.06 9.91 55.49
N LYS A 67 -17.35 9.41 56.51
CA LYS A 67 -16.15 8.59 56.29
C LYS A 67 -16.45 7.33 55.47
N HIS A 68 -17.55 6.63 55.78
CA HIS A 68 -17.95 5.46 54.99
C HIS A 68 -18.35 5.82 53.55
N GLN A 69 -18.99 6.98 53.35
CA GLN A 69 -19.31 7.46 52.01
C GLN A 69 -18.04 7.83 51.22
N GLU A 70 -17.06 8.48 51.84
CA GLU A 70 -15.77 8.79 51.21
C GLU A 70 -15.00 7.53 50.84
N GLU A 71 -14.95 6.53 51.73
CA GLU A 71 -14.36 5.22 51.44
C GLU A 71 -15.08 4.53 50.26
N TYR A 72 -16.41 4.59 50.23
CA TYR A 72 -17.21 4.02 49.15
C TYR A 72 -16.98 4.74 47.81
N ILE A 73 -16.93 6.08 47.81
CA ILE A 73 -16.62 6.89 46.63
C ILE A 73 -15.23 6.53 46.11
N THR A 74 -14.23 6.46 46.98
CA THR A 74 -12.86 6.09 46.60
C THR A 74 -12.81 4.69 45.96
N GLN A 75 -13.59 3.74 46.47
CA GLN A 75 -13.70 2.41 45.86
C GLN A 75 -14.40 2.44 44.50
N LEU A 76 -15.45 3.26 44.35
CA LEU A 76 -16.14 3.45 43.08
C LEU A 76 -15.25 4.11 42.02
N GLU A 77 -14.47 5.12 42.40
CA GLU A 77 -13.51 5.78 41.51
C GLU A 77 -12.46 4.79 41.00
N LYS A 78 -11.89 3.97 41.89
CA LYS A 78 -10.96 2.91 41.50
C LYS A 78 -11.59 1.89 40.54
N LYS A 79 -12.83 1.47 40.81
CA LYS A 79 -13.57 0.55 39.94
C LYS A 79 -13.85 1.18 38.58
N ASN A 80 -14.28 2.44 38.54
CA ASN A 80 -14.54 3.16 37.30
C ASN A 80 -13.28 3.32 36.47
N GLN A 81 -12.13 3.64 37.09
CA GLN A 81 -10.87 3.74 36.38
C GLN A 81 -10.46 2.38 35.78
N ALA A 82 -10.58 1.30 36.53
CA ALA A 82 -10.30 -0.04 36.02
C ALA A 82 -11.22 -0.42 34.84
N LEU A 83 -12.52 -0.10 34.93
CA LEU A 83 -13.48 -0.33 33.85
C LEU A 83 -13.17 0.51 32.60
N LEU A 84 -12.70 1.75 32.77
CA LEU A 84 -12.29 2.59 31.64
C LEU A 84 -11.07 1.99 30.92
N GLU A 85 -10.06 1.54 31.67
CA GLU A 85 -8.89 0.86 31.10
C GLU A 85 -9.26 -0.44 30.38
N GLU A 86 -10.18 -1.24 30.94
CA GLU A 86 -10.70 -2.45 30.28
C GLU A 86 -11.46 -2.11 29.00
N ARG A 87 -12.30 -1.07 29.04
CA ARG A 87 -13.03 -0.58 27.86
C ARG A 87 -12.07 -0.17 26.75
N GLU A 88 -11.02 0.58 27.05
CA GLU A 88 -10.02 0.99 26.06
C GLU A 88 -9.28 -0.22 25.46
N LYS A 89 -8.90 -1.20 26.29
CA LYS A 89 -8.29 -2.45 25.81
C LYS A 89 -9.21 -3.23 24.88
N LEU A 90 -10.50 -3.32 25.23
CA LEU A 90 -11.50 -3.99 24.41
C LEU A 90 -11.74 -3.25 23.09
N LEU A 91 -11.82 -1.92 23.10
CA LEU A 91 -11.96 -1.12 21.87
C LEU A 91 -10.76 -1.33 20.93
N ALA A 92 -9.54 -1.25 21.44
CA ALA A 92 -8.34 -1.52 20.64
C ALA A 92 -8.32 -2.96 20.08
N ARG A 93 -8.86 -3.92 20.83
CA ARG A 93 -8.98 -5.31 20.37
C ARG A 93 -10.04 -5.45 19.28
N ILE A 94 -11.16 -4.76 19.40
CA ILE A 94 -12.23 -4.74 18.39
C ILE A 94 -11.69 -4.17 17.09
N GLU A 95 -11.06 -2.99 17.11
CA GLU A 95 -10.48 -2.36 15.91
C GLU A 95 -9.49 -3.31 15.20
N LYS A 96 -8.65 -4.00 15.98
CA LYS A 96 -7.72 -5.00 15.41
C LYS A 96 -8.46 -6.18 14.75
N LEU A 97 -9.49 -6.70 15.41
CA LEU A 97 -10.29 -7.82 14.89
C LEU A 97 -11.15 -7.42 13.69
N GLU A 98 -11.62 -6.18 13.63
CA GLU A 98 -12.33 -5.63 12.47
C GLU A 98 -11.39 -5.58 11.25
N LEU A 99 -10.17 -5.06 11.42
CA LEU A 99 -9.15 -5.07 10.36
C LEU A 99 -8.78 -6.49 9.92
N GLU A 100 -8.66 -7.43 10.86
CA GLU A 100 -8.42 -8.85 10.55
C GLU A 100 -9.57 -9.48 9.77
N ASN A 101 -10.82 -9.22 10.16
CA ASN A 101 -12.00 -9.72 9.46
C ASN A 101 -12.14 -9.14 8.05
N GLU A 102 -11.94 -7.84 7.88
CA GLU A 102 -12.00 -7.19 6.56
C GLU A 102 -10.92 -7.73 5.62
N ALA A 103 -9.70 -7.92 6.12
CA ALA A 103 -8.61 -8.53 5.36
C ALA A 103 -8.95 -9.97 4.93
N LEU A 104 -9.45 -10.79 5.87
CA LEU A 104 -9.84 -12.17 5.60
C LEU A 104 -11.01 -12.27 4.60
N ARG A 105 -12.02 -11.39 4.71
CA ARG A 105 -13.14 -11.34 3.74
C ARG A 105 -12.67 -11.07 2.32
N GLN A 106 -11.58 -10.33 2.16
CA GLN A 106 -10.98 -10.05 0.85
C GLN A 106 -9.92 -11.08 0.44
N GLY A 107 -9.71 -12.14 1.23
CA GLY A 107 -8.69 -13.16 0.99
C GLY A 107 -7.25 -12.61 1.09
N ARG A 108 -7.06 -11.49 1.81
CA ARG A 108 -5.79 -10.78 1.93
C ARG A 108 -5.25 -10.90 3.37
N SER A 109 -3.93 -10.76 3.52
CA SER A 109 -3.35 -10.55 4.85
C SER A 109 -3.64 -9.12 5.34
N VAL A 110 -3.67 -8.90 6.66
CA VAL A 110 -3.91 -7.57 7.26
C VAL A 110 -2.97 -6.51 6.69
N ARG A 111 -1.69 -6.86 6.53
CA ARG A 111 -0.68 -5.97 5.95
C ARG A 111 -1.00 -5.62 4.49
N SER A 112 -1.33 -6.62 3.68
CA SER A 112 -1.71 -6.40 2.28
C SER A 112 -2.99 -5.57 2.15
N TYR A 113 -3.94 -5.75 3.07
CA TYR A 113 -5.18 -4.97 3.10
C TYR A 113 -4.92 -3.50 3.45
N GLN A 114 -4.13 -3.24 4.49
CA GLN A 114 -3.72 -1.88 4.88
C GLN A 114 -2.93 -1.18 3.78
N ASP A 115 -2.01 -1.89 3.12
CA ASP A 115 -1.25 -1.33 2.01
C ASP A 115 -2.16 -1.01 0.82
N ALA A 116 -3.13 -1.87 0.50
CA ALA A 116 -4.13 -1.60 -0.54
C ALA A 116 -5.02 -0.40 -0.21
N LEU A 117 -5.45 -0.25 1.05
CA LEU A 117 -6.23 0.93 1.49
C LEU A 117 -5.44 2.22 1.29
N LYS A 118 -4.16 2.24 1.67
CA LYS A 118 -3.27 3.40 1.46
C LYS A 118 -3.10 3.72 -0.02
N LEU A 119 -2.89 2.70 -0.86
CA LEU A 119 -2.77 2.89 -2.31
C LEU A 119 -4.06 3.45 -2.91
N LYS A 120 -5.22 2.95 -2.50
CA LYS A 120 -6.53 3.45 -2.94
C LYS A 120 -6.76 4.91 -2.53
N GLU A 121 -6.36 5.28 -1.32
CA GLU A 121 -6.47 6.66 -0.85
C GLU A 121 -5.51 7.62 -1.57
N LEU A 122 -4.28 7.17 -1.86
CA LEU A 122 -3.33 7.91 -2.68
C LEU A 122 -3.83 8.09 -4.11
N ALA A 123 -4.39 7.04 -4.72
CA ALA A 123 -4.93 7.08 -6.08
C ALA A 123 -6.12 8.05 -6.21
N LYS A 124 -7.02 8.08 -5.21
CA LYS A 124 -8.16 9.03 -5.17
C LYS A 124 -7.70 10.50 -5.18
N ASN A 125 -6.56 10.78 -4.58
CA ASN A 125 -6.00 12.13 -4.46
C ASN A 125 -4.86 12.38 -5.46
N ALA A 126 -4.61 11.44 -6.38
CA ALA A 126 -3.56 11.57 -7.37
C ALA A 126 -3.85 12.74 -8.33
N ARG A 127 -2.85 13.61 -8.50
CA ARG A 127 -2.92 14.80 -9.36
C ARG A 127 -1.68 14.86 -10.23
N GLU A 128 -1.86 15.35 -11.46
CA GLU A 128 -0.75 15.55 -12.38
C GLU A 128 0.23 16.60 -11.86
N GLY A 129 1.52 16.43 -12.15
CA GLY A 129 2.55 17.39 -11.75
C GLY A 129 2.99 17.28 -10.29
N VAL A 130 2.36 16.41 -9.48
CA VAL A 130 2.72 16.18 -8.08
C VAL A 130 3.76 15.06 -7.96
N SER A 131 4.82 15.27 -7.18
CA SER A 131 5.80 14.22 -6.90
C SER A 131 5.23 13.15 -5.98
N TRP A 132 5.70 11.90 -6.11
CA TRP A 132 5.24 10.81 -5.25
C TRP A 132 5.47 11.11 -3.76
N LYS A 133 6.61 11.73 -3.43
CA LYS A 133 6.93 12.22 -2.09
C LYS A 133 5.90 13.22 -1.58
N ALA A 134 5.53 14.20 -2.40
CA ALA A 134 4.55 15.22 -2.04
C ALA A 134 3.16 14.61 -1.85
N LEU A 135 2.73 13.70 -2.75
CA LEU A 135 1.45 13.01 -2.63
C LEU A 135 1.36 12.20 -1.34
N CYS A 136 2.40 11.43 -0.99
CA CYS A 136 2.43 10.66 0.25
C CYS A 136 2.43 11.55 1.50
N ALA A 137 3.12 12.69 1.46
CA ALA A 137 3.17 13.63 2.57
C ALA A 137 1.83 14.34 2.78
N GLU A 138 1.13 14.69 1.71
CA GLU A 138 -0.15 15.41 1.76
C GLU A 138 -1.31 14.49 2.19
N VAL A 139 -1.40 13.29 1.59
CA VAL A 139 -2.55 12.40 1.79
C VAL A 139 -2.40 11.56 3.05
N LEU A 140 -1.21 11.01 3.30
CA LEU A 140 -0.97 10.05 4.39
C LEU A 140 -0.16 10.66 5.55
N GLY A 141 0.20 11.96 5.48
CA GLY A 141 1.06 12.60 6.47
C GLY A 141 2.48 12.00 6.55
N LEU A 142 2.89 11.24 5.53
CA LEU A 142 4.04 10.35 5.59
C LEU A 142 5.31 11.09 5.16
N ARG A 143 6.26 11.25 6.09
CA ARG A 143 7.54 11.95 5.84
C ARG A 143 8.76 11.03 5.80
N ASP A 144 8.62 9.78 6.24
CA ASP A 144 9.68 8.78 6.24
C ASP A 144 9.97 8.27 4.82
N GLU A 145 11.14 8.63 4.28
CA GLU A 145 11.53 8.30 2.91
C GLU A 145 11.58 6.80 2.63
N LYS A 146 11.91 5.96 3.63
CA LYS A 146 11.97 4.51 3.45
C LYS A 146 10.57 3.94 3.23
N LYS A 147 9.61 4.38 4.05
CA LYS A 147 8.21 3.97 3.92
C LYS A 147 7.58 4.48 2.62
N ILE A 148 7.92 5.70 2.20
CA ILE A 148 7.47 6.26 0.91
C ILE A 148 8.01 5.41 -0.26
N LYS A 149 9.29 4.98 -0.20
CA LYS A 149 9.89 4.09 -1.21
C LYS A 149 9.23 2.71 -1.23
N ASP A 150 8.88 2.16 -0.07
CA ASP A 150 8.22 0.85 0.00
C ASP A 150 6.82 0.92 -0.62
N LEU A 151 6.03 1.97 -0.34
CA LEU A 151 4.76 2.23 -1.00
C LEU A 151 4.92 2.43 -2.52
N LEU A 152 5.94 3.18 -2.94
CA LEU A 152 6.23 3.37 -4.37
C LEU A 152 6.51 2.03 -5.07
N LYS A 153 7.29 1.14 -4.44
CA LYS A 153 7.59 -0.19 -4.99
C LYS A 153 6.39 -1.12 -4.96
N LEU A 154 5.40 -0.89 -4.08
CA LEU A 154 4.14 -1.63 -4.09
C LEU A 154 3.25 -1.17 -5.25
N ALA A 155 3.21 0.12 -5.54
CA ALA A 155 2.39 0.70 -6.62
C ALA A 155 3.01 0.55 -8.02
N PHE A 156 4.33 0.73 -8.16
CA PHE A 156 5.01 0.84 -9.47
C PHE A 156 6.12 -0.19 -9.66
N VAL A 157 6.38 -0.54 -10.92
CA VAL A 157 7.47 -1.42 -11.34
C VAL A 157 8.79 -0.64 -11.31
N VAL A 158 9.43 -0.60 -10.15
CA VAL A 158 10.77 -0.01 -10.01
C VAL A 158 11.84 -1.05 -10.29
N ARG A 159 12.40 -1.02 -11.49
CA ARG A 159 13.59 -1.79 -11.85
C ARG A 159 14.62 -0.87 -12.51
N LYS A 160 15.89 -1.16 -12.27
CA LYS A 160 16.98 -0.52 -13.00
C LYS A 160 17.13 -1.19 -14.36
N ASN A 161 17.56 -0.42 -15.36
CA ASN A 161 17.92 -0.96 -16.66
C ASN A 161 19.27 -1.70 -16.62
N ASP A 162 19.66 -2.32 -17.74
CA ASP A 162 20.91 -3.08 -17.87
C ASP A 162 22.17 -2.25 -17.59
N ARG A 163 22.06 -0.91 -17.63
CA ARG A 163 23.12 0.03 -17.28
C ARG A 163 23.10 0.45 -15.81
N ASN A 164 22.37 -0.26 -14.95
CA ASN A 164 22.19 0.00 -13.52
C ASN A 164 21.65 1.42 -13.22
N ARG A 165 20.90 2.03 -14.14
CA ARG A 165 20.24 3.33 -14.00
C ARG A 165 18.73 3.16 -13.91
N PHE A 166 18.07 4.01 -13.15
CA PHE A 166 16.61 4.05 -13.16
C PHE A 166 16.11 4.58 -14.53
N PRO A 167 15.05 3.99 -15.10
CA PRO A 167 14.42 4.49 -16.32
C PRO A 167 13.78 5.86 -16.09
N ASP A 168 13.43 6.55 -17.17
CA ASP A 168 12.77 7.86 -17.10
C ASP A 168 11.29 7.76 -16.72
N LYS A 169 10.70 6.56 -16.83
CA LYS A 169 9.30 6.29 -16.53
C LYS A 169 9.15 5.00 -15.73
N PHE A 170 8.25 5.02 -14.76
CA PHE A 170 7.76 3.83 -14.07
C PHE A 170 6.26 3.67 -14.30
N TYR A 171 5.87 2.43 -14.63
CA TYR A 171 4.48 2.06 -14.84
C TYR A 171 3.93 1.36 -13.59
N PRO A 172 2.62 1.51 -13.32
CA PRO A 172 1.96 0.82 -12.21
C PRO A 172 2.10 -0.70 -12.37
N LYS A 173 2.07 -1.41 -11.25
CA LYS A 173 1.99 -2.87 -11.23
C LYS A 173 0.56 -3.33 -11.43
N ASP A 174 0.39 -4.54 -11.96
CA ASP A 174 -0.93 -5.17 -12.13
C ASP A 174 -1.73 -5.29 -10.82
N ILE A 175 -1.04 -5.39 -9.66
CA ILE A 175 -1.67 -5.44 -8.34
C ILE A 175 -2.20 -4.08 -7.84
N ALA A 176 -1.83 -2.98 -8.50
CA ALA A 176 -2.18 -1.61 -8.13
C ALA A 176 -3.07 -1.00 -9.23
N GLU A 177 -4.21 -1.66 -9.47
CA GLU A 177 -5.17 -1.31 -10.51
C GLU A 177 -5.66 0.15 -10.38
N GLU A 178 -5.69 0.70 -9.17
CA GLU A 178 -6.12 2.07 -8.90
C GLU A 178 -5.19 3.12 -9.54
N PHE A 179 -3.96 2.75 -9.88
CA PHE A 179 -3.00 3.61 -10.58
C PHE A 179 -2.92 3.33 -12.08
N HIS A 180 -3.74 2.43 -12.64
CA HIS A 180 -3.81 2.26 -14.10
C HIS A 180 -4.19 3.59 -14.79
N GLY A 181 -3.46 3.93 -15.86
CA GLY A 181 -3.56 5.24 -16.52
C GLY A 181 -2.69 6.33 -15.88
N TRP A 182 -1.98 6.07 -14.78
CA TRP A 182 -0.95 6.95 -14.24
C TRP A 182 0.46 6.43 -14.55
N VAL A 183 1.40 7.35 -14.74
CA VAL A 183 2.81 7.04 -14.97
C VAL A 183 3.66 7.98 -14.12
N LEU A 184 4.65 7.43 -13.43
CA LEU A 184 5.67 8.22 -12.75
C LEU A 184 6.77 8.57 -13.74
N LYS A 185 6.95 9.87 -14.02
CA LYS A 185 7.98 10.38 -14.92
C LYS A 185 9.06 11.10 -14.12
N ARG A 186 10.31 10.93 -14.55
CA ARG A 186 11.43 11.73 -14.06
C ARG A 186 11.22 13.21 -14.44
N PRO A 187 11.23 14.16 -13.49
CA PRO A 187 11.21 15.58 -13.82
C PRO A 187 12.46 15.99 -14.62
N GLU A 188 12.36 17.08 -15.38
CA GLU A 188 13.46 17.60 -16.21
C GLU A 188 14.58 18.23 -15.36
N THR A 189 14.28 18.57 -14.10
CA THR A 189 15.24 19.00 -13.08
C THR A 189 16.01 17.81 -12.49
N LYS A 190 17.19 18.09 -11.93
CA LYS A 190 18.06 17.05 -11.33
C LYS A 190 17.31 16.36 -10.18
N VAL A 191 17.08 15.06 -10.34
CA VAL A 191 16.34 14.24 -9.37
C VAL A 191 17.28 13.73 -8.29
N ALA A 192 16.93 13.95 -7.02
CA ALA A 192 17.69 13.43 -5.89
C ALA A 192 17.40 11.93 -5.67
N ASP A 193 16.13 11.51 -5.77
CA ASP A 193 15.73 10.13 -5.52
C ASP A 193 14.48 9.68 -6.32
N ILE A 194 14.19 8.38 -6.35
CA ILE A 194 13.02 7.80 -7.05
C ILE A 194 11.67 8.32 -6.53
N ILE A 195 11.63 8.82 -5.30
CA ILE A 195 10.41 9.38 -4.69
C ILE A 195 10.07 10.78 -5.22
N ASP A 196 11.01 11.44 -5.88
CA ASP A 196 10.81 12.77 -6.47
C ASP A 196 10.24 12.70 -7.90
N TYR A 197 9.96 11.49 -8.39
CA TYR A 197 9.28 11.29 -9.68
C TYR A 197 7.87 11.83 -9.61
N VAL A 198 7.40 12.38 -10.72
CA VAL A 198 6.16 13.14 -10.82
C VAL A 198 5.09 12.31 -11.51
N LEU A 199 3.88 12.33 -10.96
CA LEU A 199 2.72 11.66 -11.53
C LEU A 199 2.20 12.43 -12.75
N HIS A 200 1.95 11.70 -13.83
CA HIS A 200 1.26 12.18 -15.02
C HIS A 200 0.25 11.13 -15.47
N ARG A 201 -0.85 11.54 -16.12
CA ARG A 201 -1.69 10.58 -16.81
C ARG A 201 -0.99 10.09 -18.07
N GLU A 202 -1.26 8.84 -18.43
CA GLU A 202 -0.70 8.25 -19.64
C GLU A 202 -1.19 8.99 -20.89
N ASP A 203 -2.45 9.43 -20.88
CA ASP A 203 -3.07 10.19 -21.97
C ASP A 203 -2.44 11.57 -22.14
N THR A 204 -2.09 12.26 -21.04
CA THR A 204 -1.39 13.55 -21.13
C THR A 204 0.07 13.39 -21.54
N LEU A 205 0.71 12.25 -21.24
CA LEU A 205 2.04 11.94 -21.77
C LEU A 205 2.01 11.53 -23.26
N LYS A 206 0.92 10.90 -23.73
CA LYS A 206 0.67 10.64 -25.15
C LYS A 206 0.38 11.97 -25.87
N ALA A 207 -0.56 12.76 -25.37
CA ALA A 207 -0.86 14.10 -25.90
C ALA A 207 0.34 15.05 -25.85
N ALA A 208 1.18 15.01 -24.81
CA ALA A 208 2.41 15.81 -24.74
C ALA A 208 3.53 15.26 -25.66
N LYS A 209 3.52 13.97 -25.99
CA LYS A 209 4.35 13.45 -27.10
C LYS A 209 3.81 13.96 -28.43
N ASP A 210 2.50 13.96 -28.63
CA ASP A 210 1.86 14.48 -29.84
C ASP A 210 2.06 16.01 -29.98
N LEU A 211 2.08 16.75 -28.87
CA LEU A 211 2.40 18.18 -28.79
C LEU A 211 3.90 18.48 -28.90
N LYS A 212 4.80 17.68 -28.31
CA LYS A 212 6.26 17.83 -28.54
C LYS A 212 6.64 17.44 -29.97
N VAL A 213 5.89 16.54 -30.60
CA VAL A 213 5.93 16.32 -32.05
C VAL A 213 5.42 17.57 -32.78
N GLY A 214 4.36 18.23 -32.30
CA GLY A 214 3.83 19.47 -32.85
C GLY A 214 4.73 20.72 -32.73
N GLU A 215 5.47 20.91 -31.63
CA GLU A 215 6.37 22.06 -31.44
C GLU A 215 7.74 21.86 -32.10
N ALA A 216 8.26 20.64 -32.16
CA ALA A 216 9.44 20.32 -32.96
C ALA A 216 9.13 20.28 -34.48
N ALA A 217 7.85 20.16 -34.86
CA ALA A 217 7.38 20.17 -36.25
C ALA A 217 6.98 21.55 -36.78
N LYS A 218 7.31 22.66 -36.10
CA LYS A 218 7.25 23.98 -36.76
C LYS A 218 8.35 24.19 -37.80
N GLU A 219 9.28 23.23 -37.97
CA GLU A 219 10.31 23.32 -39.02
C GLU A 219 10.44 22.11 -39.96
N LYS A 220 9.62 21.04 -39.83
CA LYS A 220 9.52 20.02 -40.88
C LYS A 220 8.10 19.50 -41.04
N VAL A 221 7.52 19.83 -42.19
CA VAL A 221 6.34 19.23 -42.81
C VAL A 221 6.40 17.69 -42.67
N PRO A 222 5.29 16.99 -42.33
CA PRO A 222 5.29 15.54 -42.24
C PRO A 222 5.63 14.93 -43.60
N GLU A 223 6.83 14.37 -43.74
CA GLU A 223 7.09 13.38 -44.78
C GLU A 223 6.30 12.13 -44.42
N VAL A 224 5.15 11.95 -45.08
CA VAL A 224 4.58 10.62 -45.34
C VAL A 224 5.75 9.77 -45.83
N LYS A 225 6.20 8.79 -45.03
CA LYS A 225 7.21 7.84 -45.53
C LYS A 225 6.61 7.24 -46.80
N PRO A 226 7.19 7.47 -47.98
CA PRO A 226 6.66 6.86 -49.18
C PRO A 226 6.71 5.34 -48.98
N LEU A 227 5.58 4.67 -49.21
CA LEU A 227 5.55 3.22 -49.27
C LEU A 227 6.61 2.75 -50.26
N LYS A 228 7.33 1.68 -49.94
CA LYS A 228 8.35 1.17 -50.84
C LYS A 228 7.66 0.59 -52.08
N THR A 229 8.04 1.08 -53.24
CA THR A 229 7.55 0.61 -54.55
C THR A 229 8.70 0.10 -55.42
N GLY A 230 8.39 -0.63 -56.48
CA GLY A 230 9.38 -1.05 -57.47
C GLY A 230 10.48 -1.96 -56.90
N LYS A 231 11.73 -1.63 -57.21
CA LYS A 231 12.93 -2.35 -56.73
C LYS A 231 13.18 -2.19 -55.23
N ALA A 232 12.63 -1.15 -54.59
CA ALA A 232 12.79 -0.95 -53.15
C ALA A 232 11.92 -1.93 -52.34
N ALA A 233 10.74 -2.28 -52.86
CA ALA A 233 9.88 -3.32 -52.32
C ALA A 233 10.54 -4.70 -52.42
N GLU A 234 11.12 -5.02 -53.58
CA GLU A 234 11.86 -6.27 -53.84
C GLU A 234 13.01 -6.44 -52.85
N ARG A 235 13.88 -5.44 -52.70
CA ARG A 235 15.00 -5.50 -51.73
C ARG A 235 14.53 -5.71 -50.29
N TRP A 236 13.39 -5.15 -49.92
CA TRP A 236 12.86 -5.28 -48.56
C TRP A 236 12.35 -6.70 -48.29
N ILE A 237 11.67 -7.29 -49.27
CA ILE A 237 11.22 -8.69 -49.21
C ILE A 237 12.40 -9.65 -49.29
N GLU A 238 13.41 -9.35 -50.11
CA GLU A 238 14.65 -10.12 -50.23
C GLU A 238 15.39 -10.22 -48.89
N MET A 239 15.62 -9.10 -48.22
CA MET A 239 16.22 -9.10 -46.87
C MET A 239 15.42 -9.96 -45.88
N PHE A 240 14.09 -9.92 -45.97
CA PHE A 240 13.24 -10.76 -45.12
C PHE A 240 13.37 -12.25 -45.46
N PHE A 241 13.31 -12.62 -46.74
CA PHE A 241 13.40 -14.02 -47.16
C PHE A 241 14.80 -14.60 -46.95
N GLU A 242 15.87 -13.81 -47.04
CA GLU A 242 17.22 -14.25 -46.64
C GLU A 242 17.27 -14.68 -45.16
N VAL A 243 16.62 -13.91 -44.27
CA VAL A 243 16.54 -14.27 -42.84
C VAL A 243 15.74 -15.55 -42.67
N VAL A 244 14.61 -15.68 -43.38
CA VAL A 244 13.80 -16.91 -43.36
C VAL A 244 14.59 -18.11 -43.86
N TYR A 245 15.38 -17.97 -44.91
CA TYR A 245 16.22 -19.02 -45.47
C TYR A 245 17.32 -19.46 -44.50
N ARG A 246 18.00 -18.51 -43.86
CA ARG A 246 19.01 -18.80 -42.83
C ARG A 246 18.42 -19.56 -41.64
N ASP A 247 17.28 -19.10 -41.12
CA ASP A 247 16.59 -19.77 -40.00
C ASP A 247 16.11 -21.17 -40.37
N TYR A 248 15.54 -21.33 -41.57
CA TYR A 248 15.11 -22.62 -42.10
C TYR A 248 16.28 -23.59 -42.24
N THR A 249 17.37 -23.14 -42.86
CA THR A 249 18.57 -23.96 -43.09
C THR A 249 19.23 -24.36 -41.77
N ALA A 250 19.24 -23.47 -40.76
CA ALA A 250 19.72 -23.79 -39.43
C ALA A 250 18.90 -24.93 -38.77
N LEU A 251 17.57 -24.92 -38.93
CA LEU A 251 16.69 -25.98 -38.42
C LEU A 251 16.88 -27.31 -39.17
N ILE A 252 17.07 -27.25 -40.48
CA ILE A 252 17.36 -28.44 -41.30
C ILE A 252 18.71 -29.06 -40.92
N ASN A 253 19.77 -28.25 -40.75
CA ASN A 253 21.10 -28.71 -40.35
C ASN A 253 21.11 -29.37 -38.97
N GLN A 254 20.20 -28.96 -38.06
CA GLN A 254 19.98 -29.60 -36.76
C GLN A 254 19.14 -30.89 -36.83
N LYS A 255 18.82 -31.39 -38.03
CA LYS A 255 17.91 -32.53 -38.28
C LYS A 255 16.48 -32.32 -37.73
N ARG A 256 16.04 -31.07 -37.56
CA ARG A 256 14.71 -30.69 -37.04
C ARG A 256 13.72 -30.37 -38.17
N GLY A 257 13.59 -31.27 -39.14
CA GLY A 257 12.76 -31.03 -40.34
C GLY A 257 11.28 -30.72 -40.06
N LYS A 258 10.69 -31.33 -39.02
CA LYS A 258 9.31 -31.02 -38.60
C LYS A 258 9.16 -29.58 -38.10
N ASP A 259 10.16 -29.08 -37.36
CA ASP A 259 10.16 -27.73 -36.83
C ASP A 259 10.45 -26.69 -37.92
N ALA A 260 11.29 -27.03 -38.90
CA ALA A 260 11.54 -26.20 -40.08
C ALA A 260 10.25 -26.00 -40.91
N LYS A 261 9.46 -27.07 -41.09
CA LYS A 261 8.15 -26.98 -41.75
C LYS A 261 7.17 -26.12 -40.95
N LYS A 262 7.09 -26.33 -39.63
CA LYS A 262 6.24 -25.52 -38.75
C LYS A 262 6.63 -24.05 -38.75
N TYR A 263 7.93 -23.75 -38.79
CA TYR A 263 8.45 -22.39 -38.92
C TYR A 263 7.93 -21.69 -40.17
N LEU A 264 8.04 -22.35 -41.33
CA LEU A 264 7.52 -21.83 -42.59
C LEU A 264 6.00 -21.65 -42.56
N GLU A 265 5.24 -22.63 -42.07
CA GLU A 265 3.78 -22.59 -42.16
C GLU A 265 3.12 -21.64 -41.14
N GLU A 266 3.68 -21.46 -39.95
CA GLU A 266 3.04 -20.68 -38.87
C GLU A 266 3.70 -19.33 -38.56
N ASN A 267 5.04 -19.26 -38.64
CA ASN A 267 5.78 -18.07 -38.21
C ASN A 267 6.03 -17.09 -39.36
N VAL A 268 6.33 -17.61 -40.55
CA VAL A 268 6.63 -16.76 -41.72
C VAL A 268 5.44 -15.91 -42.15
N PRO A 269 4.19 -16.41 -42.24
CA PRO A 269 3.03 -15.57 -42.61
C PRO A 269 2.86 -14.34 -41.72
N LYS A 270 2.92 -14.52 -40.39
CA LYS A 270 2.75 -13.43 -39.41
C LYS A 270 3.85 -12.38 -39.49
N LYS A 271 5.08 -12.80 -39.83
CA LYS A 271 6.20 -11.87 -40.02
C LYS A 271 6.12 -11.17 -41.37
N LEU A 272 5.73 -11.90 -42.42
CA LEU A 272 5.55 -11.36 -43.76
C LEU A 272 4.49 -10.26 -43.78
N GLU A 273 3.38 -10.44 -43.07
CA GLU A 273 2.33 -9.44 -42.91
C GLU A 273 2.88 -8.08 -42.42
N LYS A 274 3.75 -8.10 -41.39
CA LYS A 274 4.40 -6.89 -40.88
C LYS A 274 5.34 -6.23 -41.89
N VAL A 275 6.01 -7.03 -42.72
CA VAL A 275 6.92 -6.53 -43.76
C VAL A 275 6.15 -5.88 -44.90
N LEU A 276 4.97 -6.43 -45.25
CA LEU A 276 4.12 -5.91 -46.32
C LEU A 276 3.49 -4.55 -45.96
N GLN A 277 3.31 -4.22 -44.68
CA GLN A 277 2.81 -2.91 -44.25
C GLN A 277 3.71 -1.72 -44.67
N ASP A 278 4.99 -1.97 -44.95
CA ASP A 278 5.95 -0.96 -45.43
C ASP A 278 6.02 -0.85 -46.96
N ILE A 279 5.24 -1.65 -47.69
CA ILE A 279 5.27 -1.80 -49.14
C ILE A 279 3.91 -1.42 -49.72
N ASP A 280 3.89 -0.82 -50.91
CA ASP A 280 2.66 -0.51 -51.62
C ASP A 280 1.85 -1.79 -51.89
N PRO A 281 0.55 -1.83 -51.54
CA PRO A 281 -0.33 -2.98 -51.80
C PRO A 281 -0.33 -3.47 -53.25
N GLU A 282 -0.18 -2.58 -54.23
CA GLU A 282 -0.12 -2.96 -55.65
C GLU A 282 1.16 -3.74 -55.98
N ASP A 283 2.22 -3.51 -55.20
CA ASP A 283 3.53 -4.12 -55.39
C ASP A 283 3.75 -5.41 -54.58
N TRP A 284 2.89 -5.74 -53.61
CA TRP A 284 3.07 -6.92 -52.74
C TRP A 284 3.28 -8.21 -53.52
N ARG A 285 2.38 -8.50 -54.45
CA ARG A 285 2.43 -9.75 -55.22
C ARG A 285 3.59 -9.76 -56.19
N ARG A 286 3.85 -8.63 -56.86
CA ARG A 286 4.95 -8.48 -57.82
C ARG A 286 6.30 -8.67 -57.13
N ALA A 287 6.52 -7.98 -56.02
CA ALA A 287 7.79 -8.00 -55.30
C ALA A 287 8.06 -9.36 -54.63
N VAL A 288 7.04 -10.02 -54.05
CA VAL A 288 7.19 -11.37 -53.49
C VAL A 288 7.57 -12.40 -54.57
N LEU A 289 6.92 -12.36 -55.73
CA LEU A 289 7.22 -13.29 -56.82
C LEU A 289 8.59 -13.01 -57.43
N ALA A 290 8.94 -11.75 -57.68
CA ALA A 290 10.23 -11.36 -58.24
C ALA A 290 11.41 -11.84 -57.39
N VAL A 291 11.33 -11.73 -56.06
CA VAL A 291 12.38 -12.23 -55.15
C VAL A 291 12.44 -13.76 -55.16
N LEU A 292 11.31 -14.45 -55.18
CA LEU A 292 11.29 -15.91 -55.20
C LEU A 292 11.80 -16.49 -56.53
N GLU A 293 11.56 -15.81 -57.65
CA GLU A 293 12.09 -16.17 -58.97
C GLU A 293 13.60 -15.89 -59.06
N ALA A 294 14.07 -14.76 -58.50
CA ALA A 294 15.49 -14.42 -58.50
C ALA A 294 16.36 -15.40 -57.69
N HIS A 295 15.79 -16.05 -56.66
CA HIS A 295 16.51 -16.96 -55.76
C HIS A 295 16.12 -18.44 -55.93
N GLU A 296 15.44 -18.80 -57.02
CA GLU A 296 14.99 -20.17 -57.28
C GLU A 296 16.17 -21.16 -57.37
N GLU A 297 17.27 -20.75 -57.98
CA GLU A 297 18.50 -21.57 -58.10
C GLU A 297 19.37 -21.56 -56.82
N ASP A 298 19.37 -20.46 -56.07
CA ASP A 298 20.30 -20.22 -54.95
C ASP A 298 19.82 -20.81 -53.61
N TRP A 299 18.51 -20.81 -53.35
CA TRP A 299 17.94 -21.25 -52.06
C TRP A 299 17.36 -22.67 -52.09
N GLY A 300 17.45 -23.33 -53.24
CA GLY A 300 16.99 -24.70 -53.47
C GLY A 300 15.49 -24.83 -53.68
N ASP A 301 15.12 -25.56 -54.73
CA ASP A 301 13.75 -25.71 -55.25
C ASP A 301 12.70 -26.05 -54.18
N VAL A 302 13.05 -26.92 -53.23
CA VAL A 302 12.12 -27.40 -52.20
C VAL A 302 11.78 -26.30 -51.20
N PHE A 303 12.76 -25.47 -50.82
CA PHE A 303 12.52 -24.35 -49.91
C PHE A 303 11.72 -23.25 -50.62
N VAL A 304 12.15 -22.87 -51.82
CA VAL A 304 11.50 -21.79 -52.60
C VAL A 304 10.06 -22.16 -52.95
N SER A 305 9.79 -23.41 -53.35
CA SER A 305 8.43 -23.89 -53.63
C SER A 305 7.53 -23.84 -52.40
N ASN A 306 8.02 -24.26 -51.23
CA ASN A 306 7.26 -24.20 -49.98
C ASN A 306 7.01 -22.76 -49.53
N LEU A 307 8.05 -21.91 -49.59
CA LEU A 307 7.94 -20.49 -49.25
C LEU A 307 6.98 -19.76 -50.20
N ARG A 308 7.04 -20.04 -51.51
CA ARG A 308 6.10 -19.54 -52.54
C ARG A 308 4.66 -19.91 -52.19
N ARG A 309 4.39 -21.17 -51.82
CA ARG A 309 3.05 -21.62 -51.42
C ARG A 309 2.55 -20.91 -50.16
N VAL A 310 3.40 -20.73 -49.16
CA VAL A 310 3.06 -20.05 -47.90
C VAL A 310 2.83 -18.56 -48.13
N ALA A 311 3.72 -17.88 -48.85
CA ALA A 311 3.64 -16.45 -49.13
C ALA A 311 2.40 -16.12 -49.97
N LEU A 312 2.11 -16.92 -51.01
CA LEU A 312 0.89 -16.74 -51.81
C LEU A 312 -0.39 -16.98 -51.01
N ARG A 313 -0.39 -17.93 -50.06
CA ARG A 313 -1.52 -18.13 -49.15
C ARG A 313 -1.72 -16.89 -48.28
N ALA A 314 -0.65 -16.39 -47.65
CA ALA A 314 -0.70 -15.20 -46.81
C ALA A 314 -1.19 -13.97 -47.59
N LEU A 315 -0.69 -13.75 -48.81
CA LEU A 315 -1.14 -12.67 -49.69
C LEU A 315 -2.63 -12.78 -50.06
N ASN A 316 -3.13 -13.99 -50.32
CA ASN A 316 -4.54 -14.23 -50.63
C ASN A 316 -5.47 -14.05 -49.40
N GLU A 317 -4.99 -14.39 -48.20
CA GLU A 317 -5.72 -14.13 -46.95
C GLU A 317 -5.76 -12.64 -46.65
N PHE A 318 -4.67 -11.92 -46.88
CA PHE A 318 -4.55 -10.48 -46.60
C PHE A 318 -5.34 -9.61 -47.58
N SER A 319 -5.33 -9.95 -48.88
CA SER A 319 -6.15 -9.29 -49.91
C SER A 319 -7.66 -9.49 -49.71
N ARG A 320 -8.10 -10.53 -48.99
CA ARG A 320 -9.50 -10.70 -48.59
C ARG A 320 -9.88 -9.87 -47.35
N ALA A 321 -8.94 -9.69 -46.42
CA ALA A 321 -9.15 -8.87 -45.22
C ALA A 321 -9.29 -7.38 -45.56
N SER A 322 -8.48 -6.86 -46.48
CA SER A 322 -8.54 -5.44 -46.90
C SER A 322 -9.83 -5.07 -47.64
N LEU A 323 -10.48 -6.02 -48.34
CA LEU A 323 -11.78 -5.79 -49.00
C LEU A 323 -12.96 -5.73 -48.03
N ALA A 324 -12.83 -6.28 -46.82
CA ALA A 324 -13.88 -6.27 -45.81
C ALA A 324 -13.92 -4.96 -45.00
N GLU A 325 -12.75 -4.33 -44.77
CA GLU A 325 -12.64 -3.10 -43.97
C GLU A 325 -12.99 -1.82 -44.75
N VAL A 326 -13.01 -1.86 -46.09
CA VAL A 326 -13.32 -0.68 -46.93
C VAL A 326 -14.83 -0.48 -47.16
N ARG A 327 -15.70 -1.43 -46.76
CA ARG A 327 -17.17 -1.31 -46.89
C ARG A 327 -17.90 -0.80 -45.64
N ALA A 328 -17.18 -0.53 -44.55
CA ALA A 328 -17.80 -0.13 -43.28
C ALA A 328 -17.90 1.39 -43.05
N ASP A 329 -17.20 2.22 -43.82
CA ASP A 329 -17.28 3.69 -43.70
C ASP A 329 -17.53 4.34 -45.07
N VAL A 330 -18.80 4.40 -45.48
CA VAL A 330 -19.35 5.38 -46.43
C VAL A 330 -20.66 5.92 -45.89
#